data_AF-A0A961T6D3-F1
#
_entry.id   AF-A0A961T6D3-F1
#
_cell.length_a   1.000
_cell.length_b   1.000
_cell.length_c   1.000
_cell.angle_alpha   90.00
_cell.angle_beta   90.00
_cell.angle_gamma   90.00
#
_symmetry.space_group_name_H-M   'P 1'
#
loop_
_entity.id
_entity.type
_entity.pdbx_description
1 polymer ?
#
loop_
_entity_poly.entity_id
_entity_poly.type
_entity_poly.pdbx_seq_one_letter_code
_entity_poly.pdbx_strand_id
1 'polypeptide(L)'
;MTNHELVRLQDAGTFPKVSLMEPNGRGYVLLAGEIDRRPPIGYFIESAAKKRLIADIKALLPALEALDAVEEATLLKALLIPPGRGAYLEQRPEVHIARYDVALLVRVKTPDDAATVA
;
A
#
# COMPACT_ATOMS: atom_id res chain seq x y z
N MET A 1 -7.86 13.25 42.19
CA MET A 1 -6.99 13.12 41.01
C MET A 1 -6.36 11.75 41.09
N THR A 2 -6.81 10.80 40.28
CA THR A 2 -6.37 9.40 40.36
C THR A 2 -5.14 9.22 39.49
N ASN A 3 -4.00 8.91 40.09
CA ASN A 3 -2.77 8.59 39.36
C ASN A 3 -2.97 7.25 38.64
N HIS A 4 -2.97 7.27 37.31
CA HIS A 4 -2.87 6.07 36.50
C HIS A 4 -1.38 5.76 36.32
N GLU A 5 -0.84 4.91 37.20
CA GLU A 5 0.52 4.41 37.09
C GLU A 5 0.61 3.45 35.90
N LEU A 6 1.51 3.75 34.96
CA LEU A 6 1.76 2.89 33.81
C LEU A 6 2.58 1.68 34.27
N VAL A 7 1.93 0.52 34.34
CA VAL A 7 2.59 -0.75 34.66
C VAL A 7 3.32 -1.27 33.41
N ARG A 8 4.64 -1.47 33.52
CA ARG A 8 5.44 -2.15 32.50
C ARG A 8 5.07 -3.63 32.49
N LEU A 9 4.35 -4.07 31.45
CA LEU A 9 4.14 -5.50 31.22
C LEU A 9 5.50 -6.15 30.99
N GLN A 10 5.84 -7.18 31.77
CA GLN A 10 7.17 -7.82 31.78
C GLN A 10 7.56 -8.40 30.40
N ASP A 11 6.56 -8.66 29.56
CA ASP A 11 6.70 -9.17 28.19
C ASP A 11 6.35 -8.13 27.11
N ALA A 12 6.28 -6.84 27.46
CA ALA A 12 6.05 -5.77 26.48
C ALA A 12 7.19 -5.72 25.46
N GLY A 13 6.93 -6.23 24.25
CA GLY A 13 7.88 -6.25 23.13
C GLY A 13 8.41 -7.63 22.77
N THR A 14 8.04 -8.69 23.51
CA THR A 14 8.36 -10.08 23.13
C THR A 14 7.30 -10.60 22.18
N PHE A 15 7.47 -10.34 20.89
CA PHE A 15 6.58 -10.91 19.87
C PHE A 15 6.93 -12.40 19.67
N PRO A 16 5.93 -13.29 19.61
CA PRO A 16 6.20 -14.69 19.31
C PRO A 16 6.91 -14.80 17.95
N LYS A 17 7.92 -15.67 17.88
CA LYS A 17 8.67 -15.89 16.63
C LYS A 17 7.68 -16.37 15.56
N VAL A 18 7.45 -15.53 14.56
CA VAL A 18 6.55 -15.87 13.45
C VAL A 18 7.21 -16.96 12.61
N SER A 19 6.48 -18.04 12.36
CA SER A 19 6.89 -19.05 11.40
C SER A 19 6.59 -18.54 10.01
N LEU A 20 7.59 -18.53 9.14
CA LEU A 20 7.39 -18.23 7.73
C LEU A 20 6.70 -19.41 7.06
N MET A 21 5.91 -19.12 6.03
CA MET A 21 5.35 -20.12 5.13
C MET A 21 6.11 -20.13 3.81
N GLU A 22 6.10 -21.25 3.11
CA GLU A 22 6.65 -21.33 1.76
C GLU A 22 5.93 -20.36 0.82
N PRO A 23 6.65 -19.70 -0.12
CA PRO A 23 6.03 -18.87 -1.13
C PRO A 23 4.98 -19.64 -1.92
N ASN A 24 3.85 -18.99 -2.21
CA ASN A 24 2.72 -19.62 -2.89
C ASN A 24 2.93 -19.82 -4.42
N GLY A 25 4.14 -19.56 -4.92
CA GLY A 25 4.52 -19.70 -6.33
C GLY A 25 4.01 -18.60 -7.27
N ARG A 26 3.29 -17.59 -6.78
CA ARG A 26 2.73 -16.51 -7.61
C ARG A 26 3.66 -15.30 -7.69
N GLY A 27 3.54 -14.56 -8.79
CA GLY A 27 4.20 -13.27 -8.95
C GLY A 27 3.25 -12.10 -8.68
N TYR A 28 3.83 -10.94 -8.38
CA TYR A 28 3.06 -9.71 -8.13
C TYR A 28 3.76 -8.50 -8.75
N VAL A 29 3.00 -7.66 -9.44
CA VAL A 29 3.42 -6.34 -9.91
C VAL A 29 2.64 -5.29 -9.13
N LEU A 30 3.35 -4.37 -8.47
CA LEU A 30 2.76 -3.24 -7.76
C LEU A 30 3.13 -1.93 -8.47
N LEU A 31 2.12 -1.26 -9.02
CA LEU A 31 2.24 0.10 -9.53
C LEU A 31 1.58 1.04 -8.52
N ALA A 32 2.38 1.82 -7.79
CA ALA A 32 1.88 2.71 -6.74
C ALA A 32 2.31 4.15 -6.99
N GLY A 33 1.35 5.07 -6.95
CA GLY A 33 1.55 6.48 -7.26
C GLY A 33 1.21 7.40 -6.09
N GLU A 34 1.97 8.49 -5.96
CA GLU A 34 1.64 9.63 -5.09
C GLU A 34 1.09 10.76 -5.94
N ILE A 35 -0.24 10.83 -6.10
CA ILE A 35 -0.86 11.83 -6.97
C ILE A 35 -1.20 13.09 -6.20
N ASP A 36 -2.00 12.97 -5.13
CA ASP A 36 -2.43 14.12 -4.34
C ASP A 36 -1.49 14.37 -3.15
N ARG A 37 -0.39 15.09 -3.41
CA ARG A 37 0.53 15.60 -2.37
C ARG A 37 -0.03 16.84 -1.69
N ARG A 38 -1.18 16.72 -1.02
CA ARG A 38 -1.82 17.87 -0.36
C ARG A 38 -1.53 17.91 1.15
N PRO A 39 -1.25 19.11 1.71
CA PRO A 39 -1.30 19.35 3.15
C PRO A 39 -2.66 18.90 3.74
N PRO A 40 -2.77 18.69 5.06
CA PRO A 40 -3.99 18.17 5.70
C PRO A 40 -5.25 19.05 5.52
N ILE A 41 -5.14 20.23 4.91
CA ILE A 41 -6.26 21.11 4.58
C ILE A 41 -6.85 20.63 3.24
N GLY A 42 -8.03 19.99 3.28
CA GLY A 42 -8.72 19.52 2.08
C GLY A 42 -8.41 18.09 1.65
N TYR A 43 -8.03 17.20 2.59
CA TYR A 43 -7.69 15.78 2.33
C TYR A 43 -8.78 14.99 1.58
N PHE A 44 -10.03 15.44 1.66
CA PHE A 44 -11.19 14.81 1.00
C PHE A 44 -11.35 15.23 -0.48
N ILE A 45 -10.60 16.23 -0.95
CA ILE A 45 -10.73 16.75 -2.31
C ILE A 45 -9.77 16.00 -3.22
N GLU A 46 -10.31 15.01 -3.93
CA GLU A 46 -9.60 14.28 -4.99
C GLU A 46 -9.34 15.19 -6.20
N SER A 47 -8.09 15.27 -6.66
CA SER A 47 -7.75 16.09 -7.83
C SER A 47 -8.32 15.52 -9.13
N ALA A 48 -8.45 16.39 -10.15
CA ALA A 48 -8.82 15.96 -11.49
C ALA A 48 -7.82 14.97 -12.09
N ALA A 49 -6.52 15.12 -11.77
CA ALA A 49 -5.47 14.22 -12.23
C ALA A 49 -5.67 12.81 -11.66
N LYS A 50 -5.94 12.70 -10.35
CA LYS A 50 -6.22 11.41 -9.70
C LYS A 50 -7.49 10.76 -10.23
N LYS A 51 -8.57 11.52 -10.40
CA LYS A 51 -9.82 11.03 -11.00
C LYS A 51 -9.59 10.47 -12.41
N ARG A 52 -8.84 11.20 -13.23
CA ARG A 52 -8.51 10.79 -14.60
C ARG A 52 -7.68 9.53 -14.59
N LEU A 53 -6.60 9.47 -13.80
CA LEU A 53 -5.75 8.28 -13.70
C LEU A 53 -6.55 7.05 -13.29
N ILE A 54 -7.43 7.17 -12.30
CA ILE A 54 -8.29 6.07 -11.85
C ILE A 54 -9.23 5.61 -12.97
N ALA A 55 -9.83 6.55 -13.71
CA ALA A 55 -10.69 6.22 -14.84
C ALA A 55 -9.91 5.51 -15.96
N ASP A 56 -8.73 6.01 -16.29
CA ASP A 56 -7.84 5.44 -17.30
C ASP A 56 -7.41 4.01 -16.91
N ILE A 57 -6.98 3.79 -15.67
CA ILE A 57 -6.62 2.44 -15.18
C ILE A 57 -7.84 1.51 -15.19
N LYS A 58 -9.02 1.97 -14.75
CA LYS A 58 -10.25 1.16 -14.76
C LYS A 58 -10.62 0.69 -16.16
N ALA A 59 -10.40 1.52 -17.18
CA ALA A 59 -10.65 1.16 -18.56
C ALA A 59 -9.66 0.10 -19.08
N LEU A 60 -8.44 0.04 -18.51
CA LEU A 60 -7.39 -0.92 -18.88
C LEU A 60 -7.52 -2.27 -18.15
N LEU A 61 -8.19 -2.33 -17.00
CA LEU A 61 -8.32 -3.57 -16.21
C LEU A 61 -8.82 -4.77 -17.02
N PRO A 62 -9.87 -4.68 -17.85
CA PRO A 62 -10.34 -5.84 -18.62
C PRO A 62 -9.31 -6.37 -19.62
N ALA A 63 -8.50 -5.49 -20.21
CA ALA A 63 -7.44 -5.90 -21.13
C ALA A 63 -6.30 -6.58 -20.39
N LEU A 64 -5.99 -6.11 -19.17
CA LEU A 64 -4.98 -6.70 -18.30
C LEU A 64 -5.39 -8.09 -17.81
N GLU A 65 -6.65 -8.24 -17.39
CA GLU A 65 -7.22 -9.53 -16.96
C GLU A 65 -7.40 -10.53 -18.10
N ALA A 66 -7.39 -10.08 -19.35
CA ALA A 66 -7.42 -10.95 -20.53
C ALA A 66 -6.05 -11.56 -20.87
N LEU A 67 -4.95 -11.09 -20.26
CA LEU A 67 -3.63 -11.68 -20.44
C LEU A 67 -3.56 -13.04 -19.75
N ASP A 68 -3.09 -14.07 -20.44
CA ASP A 68 -2.98 -15.42 -19.86
C ASP A 68 -2.07 -15.45 -18.61
N ALA A 69 -1.08 -14.56 -18.53
CA ALA A 69 -0.20 -14.43 -17.38
C ALA A 69 -0.89 -13.90 -16.10
N VAL A 70 -1.99 -13.15 -16.24
CA VAL A 70 -2.63 -12.42 -15.15
C VAL A 70 -3.76 -13.24 -14.53
N GLU A 71 -3.73 -13.39 -13.19
CA GLU A 71 -4.80 -14.04 -12.43
C GLU A 71 -5.80 -13.03 -11.85
N GLU A 72 -5.35 -11.83 -11.50
CA GLU A 72 -6.16 -10.78 -10.89
C GLU A 72 -5.49 -9.41 -11.02
N ALA A 73 -6.29 -8.37 -11.27
CA ALA A 73 -5.82 -6.98 -11.22
C ALA A 73 -6.72 -6.13 -10.31
N THR A 74 -6.17 -5.62 -9.20
CA THR A 74 -6.91 -4.87 -8.19
C THR A 74 -6.45 -3.42 -8.13
N LEU A 75 -7.35 -2.49 -8.48
CA LEU A 75 -7.13 -1.07 -8.28
C LEU A 75 -7.58 -0.63 -6.88
N LEU A 76 -6.64 -0.09 -6.12
CA LEU A 76 -6.81 0.42 -4.78
C LEU A 76 -6.68 1.94 -4.77
N LYS A 77 -7.54 2.60 -3.98
CA LYS A 77 -7.51 4.04 -3.76
C LYS A 77 -7.54 4.32 -2.27
N ALA A 78 -6.62 5.16 -1.79
CA ALA A 78 -6.65 5.61 -0.42
C ALA A 78 -7.88 6.52 -0.18
N LEU A 79 -8.67 6.21 0.85
CA LEU A 79 -9.78 7.05 1.30
C LEU A 79 -9.32 8.09 2.34
N LEU A 80 -8.39 7.68 3.21
CA LEU A 80 -7.80 8.51 4.26
C LEU A 80 -6.37 8.04 4.50
N ILE A 81 -5.44 8.98 4.62
CA ILE A 81 -4.07 8.70 5.07
C ILE A 81 -3.87 9.61 6.29
N PRO A 82 -3.81 9.05 7.51
CA PRO A 82 -3.73 9.85 8.71
C PRO A 82 -2.44 10.69 8.71
N PRO A 83 -2.50 11.91 9.26
CA PRO A 83 -1.30 12.69 9.49
C PRO A 83 -0.47 12.05 10.61
N GLY A 84 0.84 12.31 10.59
CA GLY A 84 1.77 11.90 11.64
C GLY A 84 2.83 10.93 11.16
N ARG A 85 3.88 10.79 11.99
CA ARG A 85 4.92 9.78 11.86
C ARG A 85 4.90 8.97 13.15
N GLY A 86 4.88 7.64 13.06
CA GLY A 86 5.05 6.82 14.26
C GLY A 86 6.45 7.04 14.86
N ALA A 87 6.62 6.85 16.17
CA ALA A 87 7.90 7.04 16.87
C ALA A 87 9.09 6.32 16.19
N TYR A 88 8.82 5.18 15.54
CA TYR A 88 9.81 4.44 14.75
C TYR A 88 10.38 5.23 13.55
N LEU A 89 9.54 6.02 12.87
CA LEU A 89 9.93 6.86 11.72
C LEU A 89 10.47 8.21 12.16
N GLU A 90 10.08 8.71 13.35
CA GLU A 90 10.68 9.92 13.94
C GLU A 90 12.17 9.71 14.24
N GLN A 91 12.55 8.49 14.63
CA GLN A 91 13.95 8.09 14.85
C GLN A 91 14.71 7.83 13.53
N ARG A 92 14.04 7.86 12.38
CA ARG A 92 14.59 7.57 11.05
C ARG A 92 14.17 8.64 10.03
N PRO A 93 14.58 9.91 10.22
CA PRO A 93 14.15 11.01 9.37
C PRO A 93 14.59 10.88 7.91
N GLU A 94 15.60 10.07 7.63
CA GLU A 94 16.11 9.74 6.30
C GLU A 94 15.19 8.84 5.48
N VAL A 95 14.29 8.10 6.14
CA VAL A 95 13.37 7.19 5.46
C VAL A 95 12.28 7.99 4.76
N HIS A 96 12.26 7.92 3.44
CA HIS A 96 11.16 8.46 2.65
C HIS A 96 9.88 7.69 2.94
N ILE A 97 8.87 8.39 3.44
CA ILE A 97 7.55 7.82 3.68
C ILE A 97 6.76 7.95 2.39
N ALA A 98 6.57 6.83 1.70
CA ALA A 98 5.73 6.79 0.53
C ALA A 98 4.26 7.02 0.94
N ARG A 99 3.60 8.00 0.31
CA ARG A 99 2.19 8.36 0.56
C ARG A 99 1.33 7.96 -0.63
N TYR A 100 1.45 6.69 -1.04
CA TYR A 100 0.70 6.18 -2.18
C TYR A 100 -0.80 6.33 -1.96
N ASP A 101 -1.47 6.96 -2.92
CA ASP A 101 -2.88 7.28 -2.82
C ASP A 101 -3.73 6.61 -3.92
N VAL A 102 -3.05 6.01 -4.89
CA VAL A 102 -3.55 5.06 -5.89
C VAL A 102 -2.53 3.93 -6.04
N ALA A 103 -2.99 2.68 -6.06
CA ALA A 103 -2.15 1.52 -6.33
C ALA A 103 -2.90 0.50 -7.21
N LEU A 104 -2.21 -0.07 -8.21
CA LEU A 104 -2.67 -1.23 -8.94
C LEU A 104 -1.81 -2.43 -8.54
N LEU A 105 -2.45 -3.46 -7.99
CA LEU A 105 -1.81 -4.73 -7.67
C LEU A 105 -2.23 -5.76 -8.70
N VAL A 106 -1.27 -6.33 -9.42
CA VAL A 106 -1.51 -7.39 -10.40
C VAL A 106 -0.89 -8.67 -9.87
N ARG A 107 -1.70 -9.70 -9.73
CA ARG A 107 -1.27 -11.05 -9.39
C ARG A 107 -1.13 -11.86 -10.67
N VAL A 108 0.01 -12.49 -10.85
CA VAL A 108 0.35 -13.31 -12.02
C VAL A 108 0.67 -14.74 -11.61
N LYS A 109 0.59 -15.66 -12.58
CA LYS A 109 0.76 -17.10 -12.34
C LYS A 109 2.10 -17.44 -11.69
N THR A 110 3.19 -16.83 -12.14
CA THR A 110 4.54 -17.07 -11.62
C THR A 110 5.34 -15.78 -11.42
N PRO A 111 6.43 -15.77 -10.63
CA PRO A 111 7.31 -14.62 -10.50
C PRO A 111 7.90 -14.14 -11.82
N ASP A 112 8.21 -15.05 -12.75
CA ASP A 112 8.82 -14.71 -14.04
C ASP A 112 7.84 -13.99 -14.96
N ASP A 113 6.54 -14.34 -14.89
CA ASP A 113 5.49 -13.68 -15.65
C ASP A 113 5.35 -12.19 -15.28
N ALA A 114 5.77 -11.78 -14.08
CA ALA A 114 5.66 -10.40 -13.62
C ALA A 114 6.43 -9.42 -14.52
N ALA A 115 7.54 -9.87 -15.13
CA ALA A 115 8.33 -9.07 -16.06
C ALA A 115 7.65 -8.86 -17.42
N THR A 116 6.60 -9.62 -17.74
CA THR A 116 5.88 -9.54 -19.03
C THR A 116 4.67 -8.62 -18.99
N VAL A 117 4.26 -8.22 -17.79
CA VAL A 117 3.06 -7.41 -17.53
C VAL A 117 3.42 -5.94 -17.17
N ALA A 118 4.67 -5.68 -16.82
CA ALA A 118 5.22 -4.36 -16.50
C ALA A 118 5.89 -3.70 -17.71
#